data_AF-R4Z4N2-F1
#
_entry.id   AF-R4Z4N2-F1
#
_cell.length_a   1.000
_cell.length_b   1.000
_cell.length_c   1.000
_cell.angle_alpha   90.00
_cell.angle_beta   90.00
_cell.angle_gamma   90.00
#
_symmetry.space_group_name_H-M   'P 1'
#
loop_
_entity.id
_entity.type
_entity.pdbx_description
1 polymer ?
#
loop_
_entity_poly.entity_id
_entity_poly.type
_entity_poly.pdbx_seq_one_letter_code
_entity_poly.pdbx_strand_id
1 'polypeptide(L)'
;MCDHCGCREFAPIAELTADHEQILSMAWAIVEAVRAGRPADVDEVGRLVTLLDAHAAKEEFGLYPELMELGELTEVACAVLEEEHRTIRAALVEGHFDRREYYALSAHIEVEEMELFSAAGYEFEEPEWVEMAAVHNAVDSGDRTAERTLQ
;
A
#
# COMPACT_ATOMS: atom_id res chain seq x y z
N MET A 1 12.10 8.29 -0.11
CA MET A 1 11.99 8.22 -1.59
C MET A 1 13.37 8.01 -2.17
N CYS A 2 13.64 6.77 -2.55
CA CYS A 2 14.94 6.33 -3.05
C CYS A 2 14.95 6.39 -4.58
N ASP A 3 15.70 7.34 -5.15
CA ASP A 3 15.97 7.36 -6.60
C ASP A 3 17.09 6.35 -6.99
N HIS A 4 17.55 5.51 -6.06
CA HIS A 4 18.79 4.75 -6.24
C HIS A 4 18.59 3.35 -6.86
N CYS A 5 17.40 2.73 -6.73
CA CYS A 5 17.15 1.38 -7.26
C CYS A 5 16.70 1.31 -8.73
N GLY A 6 16.22 2.39 -9.35
CA GLY A 6 15.66 2.34 -10.71
C GLY A 6 14.32 1.57 -10.83
N CYS A 7 13.91 0.86 -9.78
CA CYS A 7 12.62 0.21 -9.52
C CYS A 7 11.38 0.98 -10.04
N ARG A 8 11.38 2.33 -10.03
CA ARG A 8 10.29 3.17 -10.58
C ARG A 8 10.19 3.16 -12.11
N GLU A 9 11.11 2.51 -12.82
CA GLU A 9 11.00 2.27 -14.26
C GLU A 9 9.94 1.19 -14.58
N PHE A 10 9.60 0.34 -13.60
CA PHE A 10 8.54 -0.67 -13.73
C PHE A 10 7.19 -0.05 -13.36
N ALA A 11 6.23 -0.15 -14.28
CA ALA A 11 4.94 0.53 -14.14
C ALA A 11 4.16 0.15 -12.86
N PRO A 12 4.09 -1.13 -12.43
CA PRO A 12 3.41 -1.49 -11.18
C PRO A 12 4.03 -0.84 -9.94
N ILE A 13 5.36 -0.77 -9.85
CA ILE A 13 6.05 -0.11 -8.73
C ILE A 13 5.87 1.41 -8.78
N ALA A 14 5.97 2.01 -9.98
CA ALA A 14 5.75 3.45 -10.15
C ALA A 14 4.34 3.86 -9.68
N GLU A 15 3.35 3.00 -9.91
CA GLU A 15 1.98 3.19 -9.46
C GLU A 15 1.86 3.12 -7.93
N LEU A 16 2.39 2.08 -7.27
CA LEU A 16 2.37 1.98 -5.81
C LEU A 16 3.07 3.16 -5.13
N THR A 17 4.20 3.60 -5.68
CA THR A 17 4.87 4.83 -5.23
C THR A 17 3.98 6.06 -5.36
N ALA A 18 3.25 6.21 -6.48
CA ALA A 18 2.35 7.34 -6.66
C ALA A 18 1.16 7.31 -5.69
N ASP A 19 0.69 6.11 -5.34
CA ASP A 19 -0.29 5.91 -4.29
C ASP A 19 0.27 6.32 -2.93
N HIS A 20 1.50 5.92 -2.57
CA HIS A 20 2.17 6.33 -1.33
C HIS A 20 2.25 7.86 -1.18
N GLU A 21 2.65 8.56 -2.24
CA GLU A 21 2.73 10.03 -2.24
C GLU A 21 1.36 10.67 -1.95
N GLN A 22 0.29 10.14 -2.56
CA GLN A 22 -1.09 10.60 -2.30
C GLN A 22 -1.57 10.25 -0.90
N ILE A 23 -1.35 9.01 -0.46
CA ILE A 23 -1.73 8.49 0.86
C ILE A 23 -1.11 9.37 1.95
N LEU A 24 0.20 9.62 1.89
CA LEU A 24 0.90 10.46 2.87
C LEU A 24 0.38 11.90 2.86
N SER A 25 0.14 12.48 1.67
CA SER A 25 -0.39 13.84 1.57
C SER A 25 -1.79 13.95 2.19
N MET A 26 -2.69 13.02 1.89
CA MET A 26 -4.06 13.02 2.41
C MET A 26 -4.10 12.73 3.92
N ALA A 27 -3.32 11.74 4.37
CA ALA A 27 -3.22 11.40 5.79
C ALA A 27 -2.70 12.58 6.61
N TRP A 28 -1.71 13.31 6.09
CA TRP A 28 -1.19 14.51 6.76
C TRP A 28 -2.25 15.62 6.87
N ALA A 29 -3.05 15.85 5.83
CA ALA A 29 -4.12 16.84 5.85
C ALA A 29 -5.16 16.53 6.95
N ILE A 30 -5.54 15.27 7.11
CA ILE A 30 -6.44 14.79 8.16
C ILE A 30 -5.85 15.06 9.55
N VAL A 31 -4.59 14.66 9.77
CA VAL A 31 -3.89 14.85 11.04
C VAL A 31 -3.79 16.33 11.42
N GLU A 32 -3.47 17.20 10.47
CA GLU A 32 -3.38 18.64 10.70
C GLU A 32 -4.74 19.28 11.01
N ALA A 33 -5.82 18.80 10.40
CA ALA A 33 -7.17 19.24 10.72
C ALA A 33 -7.55 18.90 12.16
N VAL A 34 -7.34 17.63 12.56
CA VAL A 34 -7.60 17.14 13.93
C VAL A 34 -6.78 17.92 14.94
N ARG A 35 -5.48 18.13 14.67
CA ARG A 35 -4.58 18.90 15.54
C ARG A 35 -5.04 20.35 15.73
N ALA A 36 -5.63 20.95 14.70
CA ALA A 36 -6.19 22.30 14.76
C ALA A 36 -7.58 22.36 15.44
N GLY A 37 -8.06 21.26 16.01
CA GLY A 37 -9.37 21.16 16.65
C GLY A 37 -10.53 21.18 15.65
N ARG A 38 -10.25 20.93 14.36
CA ARG A 38 -11.28 20.75 13.35
C ARG A 38 -11.58 19.25 13.21
N PRO A 39 -12.83 18.85 12.99
CA PRO A 39 -13.12 17.47 12.62
C PRO A 39 -12.44 17.15 11.28
N ALA A 40 -12.01 15.90 11.11
CA ALA A 40 -11.60 15.40 9.81
C ALA A 40 -12.80 15.46 8.84
N ASP A 41 -12.54 15.83 7.59
CA ASP A 41 -13.57 15.80 6.55
C ASP A 41 -13.91 14.35 6.22
N VAL A 42 -15.18 13.97 6.39
CA VAL A 42 -15.66 12.60 6.18
C VAL A 42 -15.45 12.14 4.73
N ASP A 43 -15.61 13.04 3.76
CA ASP A 43 -15.38 12.71 2.36
C ASP A 43 -13.89 12.50 2.08
N GLU A 44 -13.02 13.27 2.74
CA GLU A 44 -11.57 13.11 2.62
C GLU A 44 -11.08 11.80 3.24
N VAL A 45 -11.59 11.46 4.43
CA VAL A 45 -11.33 10.16 5.07
C VAL A 45 -11.83 9.01 4.20
N GLY A 46 -13.04 9.11 3.64
CA GLY A 46 -13.61 8.09 2.75
C GLY A 46 -12.77 7.85 1.48
N ARG A 47 -12.24 8.94 0.89
CA ARG A 47 -11.30 8.83 -0.25
C ARG A 47 -9.99 8.16 0.16
N LEU A 48 -9.41 8.53 1.31
CA LEU A 48 -8.16 7.92 1.79
C LEU A 48 -8.35 6.43 2.07
N VAL A 49 -9.45 6.04 2.72
CA VAL A 49 -9.76 4.63 2.98
C VAL A 49 -9.92 3.85 1.67
N THR A 50 -10.59 4.43 0.67
CA THR A 50 -10.73 3.79 -0.65
C THR A 50 -9.38 3.61 -1.34
N LEU A 51 -8.50 4.61 -1.25
CA LEU A 51 -7.14 4.53 -1.81
C LEU A 51 -6.29 3.48 -1.09
N LEU A 52 -6.33 3.43 0.25
CA LEU A 52 -5.65 2.41 1.04
C LEU A 52 -6.16 1.00 0.72
N ASP A 53 -7.47 0.81 0.57
CA ASP A 53 -8.04 -0.50 0.24
C ASP A 53 -7.59 -0.98 -1.13
N ALA A 54 -7.52 -0.09 -2.12
CA ALA A 54 -7.00 -0.41 -3.46
C ALA A 54 -5.49 -0.68 -3.43
N HIS A 55 -4.72 0.13 -2.71
CA HIS A 55 -3.28 0.00 -2.57
C HIS A 55 -2.90 -1.33 -1.91
N ALA A 56 -3.45 -1.62 -0.73
CA ALA A 56 -3.23 -2.87 -0.02
C ALA A 56 -3.61 -4.08 -0.87
N ALA A 57 -4.72 -4.03 -1.63
CA ALA A 57 -5.10 -5.12 -2.52
C ALA A 57 -4.07 -5.36 -3.65
N LYS A 58 -3.45 -4.30 -4.19
CA LYS A 58 -2.39 -4.44 -5.21
C LYS A 58 -1.16 -5.14 -4.65
N GLU A 59 -0.82 -4.85 -3.40
CA GLU A 59 0.33 -5.45 -2.74
C GLU A 59 0.05 -6.87 -2.27
N GLU A 60 -1.03 -7.08 -1.52
CA GLU A 60 -1.38 -8.38 -0.90
C GLU A 60 -1.69 -9.46 -1.94
N PHE A 61 -2.23 -9.08 -3.10
CA PHE A 61 -2.57 -10.03 -4.17
C PHE A 61 -1.61 -10.00 -5.35
N GLY A 62 -0.75 -8.99 -5.45
CA GLY A 62 0.18 -8.81 -6.57
C GLY A 62 1.63 -8.90 -6.14
N LEU A 63 2.10 -7.96 -5.32
CA LEU A 63 3.51 -7.88 -4.93
C LEU A 63 3.96 -8.99 -3.97
N TYR A 64 3.23 -9.18 -2.87
CA TYR A 64 3.65 -10.05 -1.77
C TYR A 64 3.74 -11.52 -2.17
N PRO A 65 2.77 -12.12 -2.92
CA PRO A 65 2.87 -13.51 -3.33
C PRO A 65 4.13 -13.79 -4.16
N GLU A 66 4.44 -12.92 -5.12
CA GLU A 66 5.62 -13.06 -5.98
C GLU A 66 6.92 -12.97 -5.16
N LEU A 67 7.03 -11.99 -4.24
CA LEU A 67 8.17 -11.89 -3.33
C LEU A 67 8.29 -13.11 -2.40
N MET A 68 7.18 -13.71 -1.97
CA MET A 68 7.19 -14.93 -1.17
C MET A 68 7.65 -16.14 -1.97
N GLU A 69 7.23 -16.27 -3.23
CA GLU A 69 7.66 -17.37 -4.11
C GLU A 69 9.17 -17.30 -4.39
N LEU A 70 9.71 -16.09 -4.53
CA LEU A 70 11.15 -15.85 -4.69
C LEU A 70 11.95 -15.97 -3.38
N GLY A 71 11.27 -16.03 -2.23
CA GLY A 71 11.89 -16.15 -0.91
C GLY A 71 12.40 -14.83 -0.32
N GLU A 72 12.04 -13.70 -0.93
CA GLU A 72 12.38 -12.35 -0.49
C GLU A 72 11.44 -11.82 0.61
N LEU A 73 10.24 -12.41 0.74
CA LEU A 73 9.30 -12.12 1.81
C LEU A 73 8.93 -13.40 2.57
N THR A 74 9.03 -13.38 3.90
CA THR A 74 8.59 -14.51 4.73
C THR A 74 7.10 -14.40 5.05
N GLU A 75 6.43 -15.54 5.23
CA GLU A 75 5.01 -15.59 5.65
C GLU A 75 4.74 -14.77 6.92
N VAL A 76 5.67 -14.79 7.89
CA VAL A 76 5.54 -14.01 9.13
C VAL A 76 5.64 -12.52 8.87
N ALA A 77 6.56 -12.09 7.99
CA ALA A 77 6.70 -10.68 7.64
C ALA A 77 5.49 -10.18 6.82
N CYS A 78 5.01 -10.97 5.85
CA CYS A 78 3.79 -10.70 5.09
C CYS A 78 2.59 -10.47 6.03
N ALA A 79 2.37 -11.39 6.98
CA ALA A 79 1.27 -11.28 7.93
C ALA A 79 1.35 -10.03 8.83
N VAL A 80 2.56 -9.51 9.10
CA VAL A 80 2.75 -8.26 9.84
C VAL A 80 2.34 -7.07 8.98
N LEU A 81 2.78 -7.00 7.72
CA LEU A 81 2.43 -5.91 6.79
C LEU A 81 0.92 -5.83 6.55
N GLU A 82 0.27 -6.97 6.31
CA GLU A 82 -1.19 -7.03 6.15
C GLU A 82 -1.94 -6.58 7.43
N GLU A 83 -1.39 -6.87 8.61
CA GLU A 83 -1.98 -6.40 9.87
C GLU A 83 -1.79 -4.88 10.06
N GLU A 84 -0.67 -4.34 9.59
CA GLU A 84 -0.43 -2.90 9.57
C GLU A 84 -1.45 -2.18 8.66
N HIS A 85 -1.72 -2.71 7.45
CA HIS A 85 -2.80 -2.23 6.58
C HIS A 85 -4.14 -2.16 7.31
N ARG A 86 -4.55 -3.28 7.94
CA ARG A 86 -5.81 -3.37 8.68
C ARG A 86 -5.87 -2.38 9.84
N THR A 87 -4.77 -2.23 10.58
CA THR A 87 -4.67 -1.33 11.73
C THR A 87 -4.79 0.13 11.32
N ILE A 88 -4.06 0.54 10.28
CA ILE A 88 -4.09 1.91 9.73
C ILE A 88 -5.49 2.25 9.23
N ARG A 89 -6.09 1.35 8.45
CA ARG A 89 -7.45 1.49 7.94
C ARG A 89 -8.47 1.62 9.07
N ALA A 90 -8.39 0.77 10.08
CA ALA A 90 -9.29 0.81 11.24
C ALA A 90 -9.20 2.16 11.97
N ALA A 91 -7.99 2.71 12.16
CA ALA A 91 -7.81 3.99 12.81
C ALA A 91 -8.48 5.16 12.08
N LEU A 92 -8.47 5.15 10.75
CA LEU A 92 -9.18 6.14 9.93
C LEU A 92 -10.70 6.01 10.09
N VAL A 93 -11.23 4.78 9.97
CA VAL A 93 -12.67 4.51 10.03
C VAL A 93 -13.26 4.80 11.41
N GLU A 94 -12.52 4.46 12.47
CA GLU A 94 -12.92 4.65 13.86
C GLU A 94 -12.66 6.08 14.36
N GLY A 95 -12.02 6.92 13.55
CA GLY A 95 -11.83 8.35 13.82
C GLY A 95 -10.80 8.66 14.90
N HIS A 96 -9.80 7.78 15.08
CA HIS A 96 -8.69 7.99 16.03
C HIS A 96 -7.33 8.13 15.35
N PHE A 97 -7.29 8.21 14.01
CA PHE A 97 -6.06 8.47 13.26
C PHE A 97 -5.43 9.82 13.60
N ASP A 98 -4.29 9.79 14.31
CA ASP A 98 -3.52 10.97 14.68
C ASP A 98 -2.06 10.91 14.18
N ARG A 99 -1.17 11.75 14.73
CA ARG A 99 0.25 11.77 14.34
C ARG A 99 0.94 10.43 14.57
N ARG A 100 0.56 9.69 15.59
CA ARG A 100 1.12 8.37 15.89
C ARG A 100 0.82 7.41 14.74
N GLU A 101 -0.43 7.34 14.31
CA GLU A 101 -0.87 6.46 13.22
C GLU A 101 -0.29 6.93 11.88
N TYR A 102 -0.14 8.24 11.66
CA TYR A 102 0.57 8.77 10.50
C TYR A 102 2.04 8.33 10.45
N TYR A 103 2.76 8.34 11.57
CA TYR A 103 4.14 7.88 11.59
C TYR A 103 4.25 6.36 11.45
N ALA A 104 3.27 5.60 11.93
CA ALA A 104 3.18 4.16 11.67
C ALA A 104 3.00 3.89 10.17
N LEU A 105 2.04 4.57 9.52
CA LEU A 105 1.83 4.53 8.07
C LEU A 105 3.11 4.92 7.31
N SER A 106 3.79 5.99 7.71
CA SER A 106 5.03 6.41 7.05
C SER A 106 6.17 5.41 7.22
N ALA A 107 6.23 4.69 8.34
CA ALA A 107 7.27 3.68 8.57
C ALA A 107 6.98 2.39 7.78
N HIS A 108 5.71 2.01 7.68
CA HIS A 108 5.24 0.93 6.82
C HIS A 108 5.61 1.18 5.35
N ILE A 109 5.23 2.34 4.81
CA ILE A 109 5.60 2.76 3.44
C ILE A 109 7.12 2.79 3.23
N GLU A 110 7.89 3.14 4.26
CA GLU A 110 9.35 3.13 4.16
C GLU A 110 9.91 1.71 4.01
N VAL A 111 9.35 0.71 4.69
CA VAL A 111 9.71 -0.70 4.51
C VAL A 111 9.42 -1.14 3.08
N GLU A 112 8.24 -0.80 2.55
CA GLU A 112 7.84 -1.18 1.20
C GLU A 112 8.74 -0.54 0.14
N GLU A 113 8.93 0.77 0.19
CA GLU A 113 9.75 1.50 -0.78
C GLU A 113 11.23 1.11 -0.73
N MET A 114 11.78 0.89 0.47
CA MET A 114 13.22 0.68 0.63
C MET A 114 13.61 -0.79 0.52
N GLU A 115 12.74 -1.70 0.97
CA GLU A 115 13.05 -3.13 1.03
C GLU A 115 12.31 -3.88 -0.07
N LEU A 116 10.97 -3.87 -0.07
CA LEU A 116 10.19 -4.73 -0.98
C LEU A 116 10.27 -4.30 -2.44
N PHE A 117 10.13 -3.01 -2.73
CA PHE A 117 10.19 -2.50 -4.10
C PHE A 117 11.61 -2.59 -4.66
N SER A 118 12.61 -2.46 -3.80
CA SER A 118 14.00 -2.74 -4.15
C SER A 118 14.18 -4.21 -4.50
N ALA A 119 13.70 -5.14 -3.66
CA ALA A 119 13.79 -6.58 -3.90
C ALA A 119 13.09 -6.98 -5.21
N ALA A 120 11.87 -6.50 -5.44
CA ALA A 120 11.16 -6.72 -6.69
C ALA A 120 11.96 -6.20 -7.91
N GLY A 121 12.53 -5.00 -7.80
CA GLY A 121 13.37 -4.43 -8.86
C GLY A 121 14.64 -5.24 -9.19
N TYR A 122 15.13 -6.07 -8.27
CA TYR A 122 16.28 -6.95 -8.49
C TYR A 122 15.91 -8.37 -8.92
N GLU A 123 14.84 -8.93 -8.36
CA GLU A 123 14.51 -10.35 -8.47
C GLU A 123 13.40 -10.65 -9.49
N PHE A 124 12.49 -9.72 -9.78
CA PHE A 124 11.39 -9.99 -10.72
C PHE A 124 11.89 -10.07 -12.17
N GLU A 125 11.46 -11.11 -12.87
CA GLU A 125 11.55 -11.24 -14.31
C GLU A 125 10.20 -10.87 -14.96
N GLU A 126 10.10 -11.05 -16.29
CA GLU A 126 8.89 -10.70 -17.05
C GLU A 126 7.60 -11.36 -16.53
N PRO A 127 7.57 -12.65 -16.14
CA PRO A 127 6.36 -13.29 -15.63
C PRO A 127 5.79 -12.59 -14.38
N GLU A 128 6.63 -12.30 -13.39
CA GLU A 128 6.22 -11.68 -12.12
C GLU A 128 5.65 -10.27 -12.37
N TRP A 129 6.27 -9.50 -13.28
CA TRP A 129 5.74 -8.18 -13.68
C TRP A 129 4.40 -8.28 -14.39
N VAL A 130 4.20 -9.30 -15.22
CA VAL A 130 2.93 -9.52 -15.95
C VAL A 130 1.81 -9.89 -14.98
N GLU A 131 2.07 -10.79 -14.04
CA GLU A 131 1.07 -11.19 -13.03
C GLU A 131 0.72 -10.02 -12.10
N MET A 132 1.71 -9.31 -11.57
CA MET A 132 1.49 -8.11 -10.74
C MET A 132 0.67 -7.05 -11.50
N ALA A 133 0.99 -6.77 -12.76
CA ALA A 133 0.22 -5.83 -13.57
C ALA A 133 -1.22 -6.31 -13.82
N ALA A 134 -1.46 -7.61 -13.98
CA ALA A 134 -2.80 -8.15 -14.15
C ALA A 134 -3.66 -7.92 -12.89
N VAL A 135 -3.07 -8.11 -11.70
CA VAL A 135 -3.72 -7.83 -10.41
C VAL A 135 -4.06 -6.34 -10.28
N HIS A 136 -3.12 -5.44 -10.56
CA HIS A 136 -3.35 -4.00 -10.50
C HIS A 136 -4.52 -3.57 -11.39
N ASN A 137 -4.54 -4.04 -12.64
CA ASN A 137 -5.62 -3.76 -13.58
C ASN A 137 -6.98 -4.28 -13.09
N ALA A 138 -7.01 -5.45 -12.42
CA ALA A 138 -8.24 -6.01 -11.86
C ALA A 138 -8.77 -5.16 -10.69
N VAL A 139 -7.88 -4.73 -9.79
CA VAL A 139 -8.20 -3.83 -8.66
C VAL A 139 -8.77 -2.51 -9.18
N ASP A 140 -8.09 -1.85 -10.13
CA ASP A 140 -8.51 -0.57 -10.70
C ASP A 140 -9.85 -0.65 -11.45
N SER A 141 -10.10 -1.80 -12.09
CA SER A 141 -11.37 -2.06 -12.79
C SER A 141 -12.53 -2.37 -11.83
N GLY A 142 -12.24 -2.58 -10.54
CA GLY A 142 -13.22 -3.01 -9.54
C GLY A 142 -13.73 -4.44 -9.78
N ASP A 143 -12.95 -5.28 -10.48
CA ASP A 143 -13.34 -6.65 -10.80
C ASP A 143 -13.13 -7.57 -9.58
N ARG A 144 -14.18 -7.70 -8.77
CA ARG A 144 -14.25 -8.57 -7.58
C ARG A 144 -14.15 -10.08 -7.87
N THR A 145 -13.78 -10.48 -9.08
CA THR A 145 -13.56 -11.89 -9.42
C THR A 145 -12.27 -12.44 -8.79
N ALA A 146 -11.29 -11.58 -8.46
CA ALA A 146 -10.08 -11.94 -7.72
C ALA A 146 -10.34 -12.23 -6.22
N GLU A 147 -11.28 -11.51 -5.58
CA GLU A 147 -11.64 -11.69 -4.16
C GLU A 147 -12.20 -13.10 -3.85
N ARG A 148 -12.64 -13.86 -4.86
CA ARG A 148 -13.38 -15.13 -4.68
C ARG A 148 -12.52 -16.40 -4.75
N THR A 149 -11.21 -16.27 -4.99
CA THR A 149 -10.29 -17.42 -5.06
C THR A 149 -9.49 -17.61 -3.76
N LEU A 150 -9.61 -16.68 -2.80
CA LEU A 150 -8.84 -16.65 -1.55
C LEU A 150 -9.71 -16.72 -0.28
N GLN A 151 -10.88 -17.36 -0.35
CA GLN A 151 -11.68 -17.82 0.81
C GLN A 151 -11.81 -19.34 0.78
#